data_AF-A0A9X3MRJ0-F1
#
_entry.id   AF-A0A9X3MRJ0-F1
#
_cell.length_a   1.000
_cell.length_b   1.000
_cell.length_c   1.000
_cell.angle_alpha   90.00
_cell.angle_beta   90.00
_cell.angle_gamma   90.00
#
_symmetry.space_group_name_H-M   'P 1'
#
loop_
_entity.id
_entity.type
_entity.pdbx_description
1 polymer ?
#
loop_
_entity_poly.entity_id
_entity_poly.type
_entity_poly.pdbx_seq_one_letter_code
_entity_poly.pdbx_strand_id
1 'polypeptide(L)'
;MKLTVIAGTVAGLLFLSAPASAAPTVTVRVEGATSTLLERTSVTLGSGNGSPCEADTAGAALDAATKGNWDKQEFVSTILGETHKFDNNDYWAEWVDKGQGYKRGSGLCADHLAEGDEVLLLVDLSPPPTFAPTVFPLAIETPSEVVNNAGPLPVTVVEYTSATGNPGEGERTPVAGATITGGDVPVVTDAAGHADVPVAALSANPIHLRATKPGAAPSATESVTFLSKGVPQINGVPVQPPATPDRSAPTAKLVGLTDRQTLKTGPRELKGSFTDVSGIKSVKLRLAKRAGGKCSYFSGKLETFRRTKCGTEKYFAIGDRADWTYLLPAKLGKGRYVLDAIAIDGAGNRTPLARGTTRVVFTVR
;
A
#
# COMPACT_ATOMS: atom_id res chain seq x y z
N MET A 1 11.03 40.02 -63.94
CA MET A 1 11.89 40.20 -62.76
C MET A 1 11.36 39.26 -61.68
N LYS A 2 12.05 38.15 -61.41
CA LYS A 2 11.55 37.03 -60.58
C LYS A 2 11.73 37.36 -59.09
N LEU A 3 10.64 37.24 -58.32
CA LEU A 3 10.63 37.36 -56.87
C LEU A 3 11.08 36.03 -56.24
N THR A 4 12.09 36.09 -55.37
CA THR A 4 12.56 34.96 -54.56
C THR A 4 11.92 35.05 -53.18
N VAL A 5 11.11 34.07 -52.80
CA VAL A 5 10.50 33.95 -51.46
C VAL A 5 11.31 32.93 -50.67
N ILE A 6 11.87 33.35 -49.53
CA ILE A 6 12.59 32.50 -48.58
C ILE A 6 11.58 31.92 -47.58
N ALA A 7 11.41 30.61 -47.59
CA ALA A 7 10.61 29.88 -46.62
C ALA A 7 11.44 29.57 -45.37
N GLY A 8 11.07 30.15 -44.23
CA GLY A 8 11.65 29.84 -42.93
C GLY A 8 10.86 28.76 -42.20
N THR A 9 11.50 27.63 -41.87
CA THR A 9 10.92 26.53 -41.10
C THR A 9 11.19 26.77 -39.61
N VAL A 10 10.14 26.99 -38.82
CA VAL A 10 10.22 27.06 -37.34
C VAL A 10 9.84 25.68 -36.79
N ALA A 11 10.84 24.92 -36.34
CA ALA A 11 10.63 23.65 -35.63
C ALA A 11 10.32 23.94 -34.14
N GLY A 12 9.05 23.81 -33.75
CA GLY A 12 8.64 23.92 -32.36
C GLY A 12 8.86 22.62 -31.59
N LEU A 13 9.79 22.63 -30.63
CA LEU A 13 9.95 21.57 -29.63
C LEU A 13 8.70 21.53 -28.72
N LEU A 14 7.89 20.47 -28.85
CA LEU A 14 6.86 20.12 -27.89
C LEU A 14 7.50 19.32 -26.75
N PHE A 15 7.70 19.95 -25.59
CA PHE A 15 8.04 19.25 -24.35
C PHE A 15 6.79 18.51 -23.84
N LEU A 16 6.80 17.18 -23.97
CA LEU A 16 5.83 16.30 -23.34
C LEU A 16 6.24 16.11 -21.87
N SER A 17 5.50 16.71 -20.94
CA SER A 17 5.66 16.44 -19.51
C SER A 17 5.15 15.03 -19.20
N ALA A 18 6.03 14.15 -18.73
CA ALA A 18 5.64 12.82 -18.27
C ALA A 18 4.71 12.92 -17.04
N PRO A 19 3.67 12.08 -16.92
CA PRO A 19 2.83 12.03 -15.73
C PRO A 19 3.70 11.67 -14.52
N ALA A 20 3.56 12.42 -13.42
CA ALA A 20 4.23 12.07 -12.17
C ALA A 20 3.62 10.77 -11.64
N SER A 21 4.40 9.68 -11.71
CA SER A 21 4.04 8.42 -11.06
C SER A 21 3.81 8.67 -9.58
N ALA A 22 2.72 8.11 -9.05
CA ALA A 22 2.53 8.06 -7.60
C ALA A 22 3.74 7.35 -6.99
N ALA A 23 4.24 7.87 -5.87
CA ALA A 23 5.40 7.28 -5.23
C ALA A 23 5.03 5.88 -4.67
N PRO A 24 5.97 4.93 -4.72
CA PRO A 24 5.68 3.54 -4.37
C PRO A 24 5.34 3.39 -2.89
N THR A 25 4.39 2.51 -2.60
CA THR A 25 4.05 2.05 -1.26
C THR A 25 4.71 0.70 -1.03
N VAL A 26 5.50 0.60 0.05
CA VAL A 26 6.27 -0.57 0.43
C VAL A 26 5.92 -0.96 1.87
N THR A 27 6.37 -2.11 2.33
CA THR A 27 6.24 -2.52 3.73
C THR A 27 7.59 -2.70 4.40
N VAL A 28 7.65 -2.40 5.69
CA VAL A 28 8.86 -2.57 6.50
C VAL A 28 8.52 -3.37 7.76
N ARG A 29 9.37 -4.33 8.11
CA ARG A 29 9.31 -5.13 9.34
C ARG A 29 10.67 -5.13 10.03
N VAL A 30 10.65 -5.13 11.37
CA VAL A 30 11.87 -5.22 12.19
C VAL A 30 11.69 -6.30 13.25
N GLU A 31 12.52 -7.33 13.18
CA GLU A 31 12.59 -8.43 14.16
C GLU A 31 13.86 -8.26 15.01
N GLY A 32 13.68 -7.92 16.29
CA GLY A 32 14.76 -7.88 17.28
C GLY A 32 15.21 -9.28 17.68
N ALA A 33 16.21 -9.36 18.55
CA ALA A 33 16.78 -10.64 18.99
C ALA A 33 15.77 -11.52 19.73
N THR A 34 14.82 -10.91 20.45
CA THR A 34 13.84 -11.64 21.29
C THR A 34 12.38 -11.36 20.96
N SER A 35 12.09 -10.35 20.13
CA SER A 35 10.72 -9.90 19.86
C SER A 35 10.63 -9.08 18.57
N THR A 36 9.45 -9.04 17.96
CA THR A 36 9.16 -8.06 16.92
C THR A 36 9.25 -6.65 17.48
N LEU A 37 10.08 -5.79 16.88
CA LEU A 37 10.15 -4.37 17.22
C LEU A 37 9.19 -3.53 16.39
N LEU A 38 8.97 -3.96 15.13
CA LEU A 38 8.04 -3.32 14.21
C LEU A 38 7.33 -4.40 13.38
N GLU A 39 6.05 -4.58 13.63
CA GLU A 39 5.18 -5.37 12.73
C GLU A 39 5.14 -4.72 11.34
N ARG A 40 4.79 -5.52 10.32
CA ARG A 40 4.73 -5.06 8.92
C ARG A 40 3.98 -3.74 8.80
N THR A 41 4.71 -2.67 8.49
CA THR A 41 4.21 -1.30 8.45
C THR A 41 4.31 -0.76 7.03
N SER A 42 3.17 -0.37 6.45
CA SER A 42 3.13 0.22 5.10
C SER A 42 3.58 1.68 5.12
N VAL A 43 4.46 2.05 4.20
CA VAL A 43 4.95 3.42 4.01
C VAL A 43 4.96 3.79 2.54
N THR A 44 4.64 5.05 2.23
CA THR A 44 4.78 5.60 0.87
C THR A 44 6.09 6.36 0.79
N LEU A 45 6.94 5.98 -0.17
CA LEU A 45 8.22 6.63 -0.44
C LEU A 45 8.01 7.99 -1.12
N GLY A 46 9.05 8.80 -1.34
CA GLY A 46 8.95 9.95 -2.25
C GLY A 46 9.06 11.38 -1.69
N SER A 47 9.52 11.58 -0.45
CA SER A 47 10.13 12.86 -0.07
C SER A 47 11.12 12.65 1.07
N GLY A 48 12.39 13.02 0.87
CA GLY A 48 13.49 12.78 1.80
C GLY A 48 13.15 13.17 3.24
N ASN A 49 12.87 12.16 4.07
CA ASN A 49 12.42 12.30 5.46
C ASN A 49 13.59 12.54 6.44
N GLY A 50 14.72 13.03 5.96
CA GLY A 50 15.96 13.11 6.75
C GLY A 50 16.67 11.77 6.90
N SER A 51 16.35 10.79 6.04
CA SER A 51 17.19 9.61 5.81
C SER A 51 18.48 10.03 5.08
N PRO A 52 19.64 9.44 5.39
CA PRO A 52 20.86 9.63 4.61
C PRO A 52 20.83 8.96 3.23
N CYS A 53 19.85 8.07 2.97
CA CYS A 53 19.71 7.35 1.72
C CYS A 53 18.83 8.09 0.69
N GLU A 54 18.88 7.64 -0.57
CA GLU A 54 17.97 8.10 -1.62
C GLU A 54 16.50 7.75 -1.29
N ALA A 55 15.56 8.54 -1.84
CA ALA A 55 14.17 8.57 -1.37
C ALA A 55 13.35 7.30 -1.67
N ASP A 56 13.87 6.41 -2.49
CA ASP A 56 13.24 5.17 -2.95
C ASP A 56 13.99 3.90 -2.47
N THR A 57 14.89 4.02 -1.48
CA THR A 57 15.66 2.87 -0.96
C THR A 57 15.05 2.24 0.30
N ALA A 58 15.53 1.06 0.67
CA ALA A 58 15.20 0.38 1.91
C ALA A 58 15.48 1.23 3.18
N GLY A 59 16.55 2.01 3.19
CA GLY A 59 16.86 2.95 4.26
C GLY A 59 15.90 4.13 4.33
N ALA A 60 15.37 4.62 3.20
CA ALA A 60 14.28 5.61 3.22
C ALA A 60 12.96 5.00 3.72
N ALA A 61 12.68 3.74 3.37
CA ALA A 61 11.54 3.01 3.90
C ALA A 61 11.65 2.80 5.41
N LEU A 62 12.81 2.33 5.90
CA LEU A 62 13.09 2.13 7.32
C LEU A 62 12.95 3.43 8.11
N ASP A 63 13.49 4.54 7.60
CA ASP A 63 13.36 5.86 8.22
C ASP A 63 11.89 6.29 8.32
N ALA A 64 11.12 6.13 7.26
CA ALA A 64 9.69 6.44 7.26
C ALA A 64 8.91 5.56 8.26
N ALA A 65 9.19 4.26 8.29
CA ALA A 65 8.46 3.30 9.11
C ALA A 65 8.78 3.44 10.61
N THR A 66 10.04 3.71 10.95
CA THR A 66 10.50 3.95 12.32
C THR A 66 10.33 5.40 12.78
N LYS A 67 9.87 6.30 11.89
CA LYS A 67 9.83 7.75 12.11
C LYS A 67 11.20 8.31 12.51
N GLY A 68 12.26 7.78 11.88
CA GLY A 68 13.65 8.15 12.12
C GLY A 68 14.27 7.59 13.39
N ASN A 69 13.63 6.63 14.06
CA ASN A 69 14.15 6.00 15.28
C ASN A 69 15.11 4.84 14.96
N TRP A 70 16.23 5.19 14.34
CA TRP A 70 17.40 4.35 14.09
C TRP A 70 18.64 5.26 13.97
N ASP A 71 19.83 4.70 14.04
CA ASP A 71 21.07 5.50 14.13
C ASP A 71 21.55 6.10 12.79
N LYS A 72 20.95 5.70 11.66
CA LYS A 72 21.23 6.22 10.31
C LYS A 72 22.68 6.02 9.88
N GLN A 73 23.36 5.01 10.41
CA GLN A 73 24.74 4.68 10.02
C GLN A 73 24.76 3.78 8.79
N GLU A 74 25.88 3.79 8.06
CA GLU A 74 26.15 2.85 6.96
C GLU A 74 26.10 1.40 7.48
N PHE A 75 26.69 1.17 8.65
CA PHE A 75 26.55 -0.06 9.42
C PHE A 75 25.59 0.19 10.58
N VAL A 76 24.31 -0.03 10.33
CA VAL A 76 23.25 0.18 11.33
C VAL A 76 23.55 -0.65 12.57
N SER A 77 23.63 0.01 13.70
CA SER A 77 23.79 -0.63 14.99
C SER A 77 22.51 -0.58 15.82
N THR A 78 21.75 0.51 15.72
CA THR A 78 20.56 0.73 16.55
C THR A 78 19.30 0.94 15.71
N ILE A 79 18.26 0.13 15.97
CA ILE A 79 16.91 0.30 15.42
C ILE A 79 15.91 0.22 16.59
N LEU A 80 15.01 1.20 16.69
CA LEU A 80 13.93 1.23 17.69
C LEU A 80 14.38 1.04 19.15
N GLY A 81 15.61 1.44 19.47
CA GLY A 81 16.20 1.35 20.81
C GLY A 81 16.97 0.07 21.09
N GLU A 82 16.89 -0.96 20.23
CA GLU A 82 17.70 -2.17 20.32
C GLU A 82 19.02 -1.99 19.55
N THR A 83 20.14 -2.47 20.10
CA THR A 83 21.49 -2.18 19.58
C THR A 83 22.34 -3.43 19.43
N HIS A 84 22.92 -3.61 18.24
CA HIS A 84 23.84 -4.69 17.85
C HIS A 84 25.05 -4.09 17.15
N LYS A 85 26.20 -4.08 17.83
CA LYS A 85 27.45 -3.46 17.34
C LYS A 85 28.45 -4.47 16.80
N PHE A 86 28.03 -5.72 16.63
CA PHE A 86 28.89 -6.86 16.29
C PHE A 86 29.85 -7.31 17.39
N ASP A 87 29.71 -6.80 18.63
CA ASP A 87 30.51 -7.22 19.79
C ASP A 87 30.31 -8.72 20.11
N ASN A 88 29.14 -9.29 19.75
CA ASN A 88 28.83 -10.71 19.90
C ASN A 88 28.69 -11.42 18.55
N ASN A 89 29.26 -10.84 17.48
CA ASN A 89 29.00 -11.20 16.08
C ASN A 89 27.54 -11.03 15.66
N ASP A 90 26.81 -10.16 16.34
CA ASP A 90 25.41 -9.83 16.13
C ASP A 90 25.24 -8.54 15.31
N TYR A 91 24.31 -8.52 14.37
CA TYR A 91 24.09 -7.36 13.51
C TYR A 91 22.68 -7.33 12.92
N TRP A 92 22.29 -6.16 12.41
CA TRP A 92 21.06 -6.00 11.63
C TRP A 92 21.27 -6.51 10.21
N ALA A 93 20.63 -7.63 9.90
CA ALA A 93 20.57 -8.25 8.59
C ALA A 93 19.39 -7.69 7.78
N GLU A 94 19.69 -7.13 6.61
CA GLU A 94 18.68 -6.70 5.64
C GLU A 94 18.26 -7.84 4.71
N TRP A 95 16.95 -7.95 4.53
CA TRP A 95 16.30 -8.83 3.59
C TRP A 95 15.22 -8.05 2.82
N VAL A 96 15.11 -8.30 1.52
CA VAL A 96 14.13 -7.66 0.64
C VAL A 96 13.32 -8.73 -0.08
N ASP A 97 12.00 -8.64 -0.01
CA ASP A 97 11.08 -9.42 -0.85
C ASP A 97 10.50 -8.52 -1.94
N LYS A 98 10.73 -8.92 -3.20
CA LYS A 98 10.20 -8.26 -4.41
C LYS A 98 9.06 -9.05 -5.04
N GLY A 99 8.28 -9.74 -4.21
CA GLY A 99 7.16 -10.60 -4.58
C GLY A 99 7.55 -12.03 -4.97
N GLN A 100 8.77 -12.48 -4.65
CA GLN A 100 9.28 -13.83 -4.96
C GLN A 100 9.95 -14.49 -3.74
N GLY A 101 9.73 -13.93 -2.55
CA GLY A 101 10.38 -14.33 -1.31
C GLY A 101 11.63 -13.51 -1.00
N TYR A 102 12.07 -13.58 0.25
CA TYR A 102 13.17 -12.76 0.75
C TYR A 102 14.52 -13.14 0.12
N LYS A 103 15.26 -12.11 -0.28
CA LYS A 103 16.68 -12.17 -0.62
C LYS A 103 17.47 -11.24 0.29
N ARG A 104 18.72 -11.60 0.60
CA ARG A 104 19.67 -10.73 1.30
C ARG A 104 19.80 -9.42 0.56
N GLY A 105 19.68 -8.33 1.30
CA GLY A 105 19.90 -6.99 0.79
C GLY A 105 21.36 -6.72 0.46
N SER A 106 21.58 -5.73 -0.39
CA SER A 106 22.89 -5.15 -0.72
C SER A 106 23.25 -3.97 0.19
N GLY A 107 22.36 -3.58 1.09
CA GLY A 107 22.52 -2.46 2.01
C GLY A 107 21.40 -1.43 1.85
N LEU A 108 21.02 -0.80 2.96
CA LEU A 108 19.84 0.04 3.05
C LEU A 108 19.82 1.22 2.06
N CYS A 109 20.97 1.77 1.71
CA CYS A 109 21.05 2.85 0.72
C CYS A 109 21.27 2.36 -0.72
N ALA A 110 21.51 1.07 -0.94
CA ALA A 110 21.76 0.48 -2.25
C ALA A 110 20.52 -0.20 -2.84
N ASP A 111 19.64 -0.75 -1.99
CA ASP A 111 18.46 -1.47 -2.45
C ASP A 111 17.29 -0.51 -2.70
N HIS A 112 17.03 -0.24 -3.98
CA HIS A 112 15.86 0.50 -4.44
C HIS A 112 14.60 -0.39 -4.45
N LEU A 113 13.49 0.21 -4.02
CA LEU A 113 12.21 -0.47 -3.85
C LEU A 113 11.15 0.01 -4.83
N ALA A 114 10.30 -0.92 -5.23
CA ALA A 114 9.11 -0.68 -6.04
C ALA A 114 7.82 -0.85 -5.23
N GLU A 115 6.68 -0.45 -5.80
CA GLU A 115 5.37 -0.67 -5.19
C GLU A 115 5.17 -2.15 -4.85
N GLY A 116 4.81 -2.43 -3.60
CA GLY A 116 4.54 -3.79 -3.12
C GLY A 116 5.76 -4.51 -2.54
N ASP A 117 6.97 -3.97 -2.65
CA ASP A 117 8.17 -4.58 -2.04
C ASP A 117 8.06 -4.58 -0.50
N GLU A 118 8.72 -5.55 0.13
CA GLU A 118 8.90 -5.62 1.58
C GLU A 118 10.37 -5.59 1.96
N VAL A 119 10.69 -4.80 2.98
CA VAL A 119 11.99 -4.80 3.67
C VAL A 119 11.83 -5.42 5.05
N LEU A 120 12.71 -6.36 5.37
CA LEU A 120 12.86 -6.93 6.69
C LEU A 120 14.26 -6.64 7.22
N LEU A 121 14.32 -6.04 8.41
CA LEU A 121 15.53 -6.03 9.23
C LEU A 121 15.35 -7.07 10.33
N LEU A 122 16.31 -7.97 10.47
CA LEU A 122 16.32 -8.94 11.56
C LEU A 122 17.69 -8.95 12.25
N VAL A 123 17.73 -9.33 13.52
CA VAL A 123 18.99 -9.56 14.22
C VAL A 123 19.54 -10.93 13.82
N ASP A 124 20.72 -10.93 13.23
CA ASP A 124 21.45 -12.14 12.85
C ASP A 124 22.74 -12.28 13.66
N LEU A 125 23.25 -13.51 13.71
CA LEU A 125 24.52 -13.89 14.31
C LEU A 125 25.42 -14.50 13.23
N SER A 126 26.67 -14.05 13.16
CA SER A 126 27.68 -14.57 12.25
C SER A 126 28.94 -15.00 13.00
N PRO A 127 28.91 -16.10 13.76
CA PRO A 127 30.02 -16.49 14.62
C PRO A 127 31.27 -16.92 13.82
N PRO A 128 32.48 -16.76 14.40
CA PRO A 128 33.70 -17.30 13.81
C PRO A 128 33.67 -18.84 13.74
N PRO A 129 34.46 -19.47 12.85
CA PRO A 129 35.46 -18.84 11.99
C PRO A 129 34.93 -18.37 10.63
N THR A 130 33.72 -18.78 10.25
CA THR A 130 33.20 -18.55 8.89
C THR A 130 32.51 -17.20 8.76
N PHE A 131 32.01 -16.63 9.87
CA PHE A 131 31.16 -15.44 9.85
C PHE A 131 29.97 -15.59 8.88
N ALA A 132 29.48 -16.82 8.73
CA ALA A 132 28.29 -17.11 7.95
C ALA A 132 27.04 -16.78 8.79
N PRO A 133 25.98 -16.25 8.17
CA PRO A 133 24.74 -15.96 8.87
C PRO A 133 24.10 -17.23 9.45
N THR A 134 23.38 -17.09 10.56
CA THR A 134 22.79 -18.24 11.27
C THR A 134 21.32 -18.06 11.63
N VAL A 135 20.79 -16.85 11.53
CA VAL A 135 19.38 -16.53 11.74
C VAL A 135 18.78 -16.11 10.40
N PHE A 136 17.72 -16.81 10.01
CA PHE A 136 17.05 -16.63 8.73
C PHE A 136 15.56 -16.33 8.90
N PRO A 137 14.93 -15.59 7.98
CA PRO A 137 13.52 -15.25 8.11
C PRO A 137 12.63 -16.42 7.73
N LEU A 138 11.68 -16.72 8.61
CA LEU A 138 10.54 -17.56 8.27
C LEU A 138 9.50 -16.76 7.46
N ALA A 139 8.74 -17.46 6.63
CA ALA A 139 7.54 -16.96 5.98
C ALA A 139 6.42 -18.01 6.04
N ILE A 140 5.19 -17.51 6.10
CA ILE A 140 3.98 -18.32 5.96
C ILE A 140 3.45 -18.14 4.55
N GLU A 141 3.15 -19.26 3.90
CA GLU A 141 2.40 -19.30 2.66
C GLU A 141 1.05 -19.93 2.93
N THR A 142 0.02 -19.10 2.78
CA THR A 142 -1.38 -19.46 3.00
C THR A 142 -2.24 -18.62 2.06
N PRO A 143 -3.40 -19.14 1.61
CA PRO A 143 -4.39 -18.27 0.97
C PRO A 143 -4.78 -17.13 1.91
N SER A 144 -4.94 -15.92 1.38
CA SER A 144 -5.46 -14.77 2.14
C SER A 144 -6.97 -14.86 2.40
N GLU A 145 -7.67 -15.69 1.63
CA GLU A 145 -9.11 -15.94 1.76
C GLU A 145 -9.42 -17.43 1.63
N VAL A 146 -10.24 -17.96 2.54
CA VAL A 146 -10.66 -19.37 2.55
C VAL A 146 -12.15 -19.50 2.81
N VAL A 147 -12.84 -20.39 2.09
CA VAL A 147 -14.25 -20.69 2.33
C VAL A 147 -14.38 -21.61 3.55
N ASN A 148 -15.22 -21.27 4.53
CA ASN A 148 -15.33 -21.85 5.89
C ASN A 148 -15.79 -23.34 5.97
N ASN A 149 -15.60 -24.15 4.92
CA ASN A 149 -15.82 -25.60 4.95
C ASN A 149 -14.86 -26.34 4.01
N ALA A 150 -13.68 -25.76 3.75
CA ALA A 150 -12.64 -26.35 2.90
C ALA A 150 -11.88 -27.52 3.57
N GLY A 151 -12.21 -27.87 4.83
CA GLY A 151 -11.35 -28.71 5.65
C GLY A 151 -10.39 -27.84 6.47
N PRO A 152 -9.28 -28.40 6.99
CA PRO A 152 -8.25 -27.58 7.64
C PRO A 152 -7.70 -26.53 6.67
N LEU A 153 -7.22 -25.41 7.21
CA LEU A 153 -6.51 -24.39 6.45
C LEU A 153 -5.09 -24.89 6.15
N PRO A 154 -4.73 -25.13 4.87
CA PRO A 154 -3.39 -25.57 4.52
C PRO A 154 -2.42 -24.40 4.67
N VAL A 155 -1.37 -24.60 5.45
CA VAL A 155 -0.30 -23.63 5.68
C VAL A 155 1.03 -24.28 5.34
N THR A 156 1.88 -23.56 4.63
CA THR A 156 3.29 -23.95 4.44
C THR A 156 4.19 -22.93 5.13
N VAL A 157 5.15 -23.41 5.92
CA VAL A 157 6.21 -22.57 6.48
C VAL A 157 7.50 -22.83 5.74
N VAL A 158 8.12 -21.74 5.28
CA VAL A 158 9.42 -21.76 4.63
C VAL A 158 10.41 -20.84 5.34
N GLU A 159 11.69 -21.09 5.11
CA GLU A 159 12.80 -20.25 5.54
C GLU A 159 13.58 -19.82 4.31
N TYR A 160 14.10 -18.59 4.32
CA TYR A 160 14.99 -18.09 3.27
C TYR A 160 16.41 -18.06 3.77
N THR A 161 17.21 -19.04 3.37
CA THR A 161 18.59 -19.18 3.86
C THR A 161 19.60 -18.50 2.94
N SER A 162 20.72 -18.07 3.51
CA SER A 162 21.86 -17.54 2.77
C SER A 162 23.10 -18.26 3.29
N ALA A 163 23.80 -18.97 2.40
CA ALA A 163 24.93 -19.80 2.81
C ALA A 163 26.15 -18.94 3.18
N THR A 164 26.30 -17.77 2.54
CA THR A 164 27.50 -16.94 2.65
C THR A 164 27.25 -15.53 3.15
N GLY A 165 25.97 -15.11 3.26
CA GLY A 165 25.60 -13.74 3.59
C GLY A 165 25.65 -12.77 2.40
N ASN A 166 25.95 -13.25 1.18
CA ASN A 166 26.06 -12.38 0.01
C ASN A 166 24.69 -11.80 -0.43
N PRO A 167 24.67 -10.56 -0.94
CA PRO A 167 23.47 -9.96 -1.50
C PRO A 167 22.84 -10.81 -2.61
N GLY A 168 21.51 -10.87 -2.63
CA GLY A 168 20.74 -11.66 -3.60
C GLY A 168 20.60 -13.15 -3.26
N GLU A 169 21.30 -13.66 -2.24
CA GLU A 169 21.05 -15.02 -1.70
C GLU A 169 19.73 -15.08 -0.94
N GLY A 170 19.12 -16.27 -0.87
CA GLY A 170 17.81 -16.46 -0.23
C GLY A 170 17.16 -17.72 -0.77
N GLU A 171 17.76 -18.87 -0.47
CA GLU A 171 17.23 -20.16 -0.88
C GLU A 171 16.01 -20.49 -0.03
N ARG A 172 14.87 -20.68 -0.71
CA ARG A 172 13.59 -21.00 -0.08
C ARG A 172 13.52 -22.49 0.23
N THR A 173 13.49 -22.84 1.50
CA THR A 173 13.41 -24.23 1.96
C THR A 173 12.21 -24.45 2.87
N PRO A 174 11.42 -25.54 2.70
CA PRO A 174 10.37 -25.90 3.64
C PRO A 174 10.91 -26.19 5.04
N VAL A 175 10.16 -25.82 6.07
CA VAL A 175 10.64 -25.88 7.46
C VAL A 175 9.82 -26.86 8.27
N ALA A 176 10.43 -28.00 8.60
CA ALA A 176 9.87 -28.94 9.57
C ALA A 176 9.98 -28.41 11.01
N GLY A 177 8.97 -28.72 11.83
CA GLY A 177 8.97 -28.42 13.26
C GLY A 177 8.74 -26.94 13.60
N ALA A 178 8.32 -26.11 12.66
CA ALA A 178 7.91 -24.73 12.95
C ALA A 178 6.54 -24.73 13.64
N THR A 179 6.38 -23.89 14.66
CA THR A 179 5.11 -23.72 15.38
C THR A 179 4.32 -22.56 14.80
N ILE A 180 3.14 -22.85 14.28
CA ILE A 180 2.17 -21.86 13.79
C ILE A 180 1.20 -21.54 14.94
N THR A 181 1.04 -20.25 15.19
CA THR A 181 0.14 -19.66 16.18
C THR A 181 -0.85 -18.72 15.48
N GLY A 182 -1.96 -18.37 16.13
CA GLY A 182 -3.02 -17.52 15.54
C GLY A 182 -4.42 -18.14 15.54
N GLY A 183 -4.50 -19.44 15.75
CA GLY A 183 -5.72 -20.14 16.19
C GLY A 183 -5.71 -20.42 17.69
N ASP A 184 -6.78 -21.05 18.17
CA ASP A 184 -6.98 -21.45 19.56
C ASP A 184 -5.95 -22.51 20.01
N VAL A 185 -5.37 -23.27 19.06
CA VAL A 185 -4.37 -24.31 19.32
C VAL A 185 -3.17 -24.15 18.37
N PRO A 186 -1.92 -24.13 18.89
CA PRO A 186 -0.73 -24.14 18.04
C PRO A 186 -0.61 -25.44 17.22
N VAL A 187 -0.16 -25.31 15.98
CA VAL A 187 0.08 -26.46 15.08
C VAL A 187 1.54 -26.47 14.66
N VAL A 188 2.10 -27.67 14.44
CA VAL A 188 3.51 -27.84 14.07
C VAL A 188 3.61 -28.40 12.65
N THR A 189 4.53 -27.88 11.86
CA THR A 189 4.76 -28.33 10.48
C THR A 189 5.46 -29.67 10.38
N ASP A 190 5.10 -30.45 9.36
CA ASP A 190 5.70 -31.73 9.00
C ASP A 190 7.04 -31.58 8.25
N ALA A 191 7.60 -32.70 7.77
CA ALA A 191 8.88 -32.73 7.04
C ALA A 191 8.88 -31.90 5.74
N ALA A 192 7.71 -31.67 5.15
CA ALA A 192 7.54 -30.84 3.95
C ALA A 192 7.19 -29.39 4.29
N GLY A 193 7.28 -28.99 5.56
CA GLY A 193 6.93 -27.66 6.01
C GLY A 193 5.43 -27.39 6.03
N HIS A 194 4.60 -28.43 5.90
CA HIS A 194 3.14 -28.30 5.82
C HIS A 194 2.49 -28.49 7.17
N ALA A 195 1.42 -27.73 7.41
CA ALA A 195 0.54 -27.89 8.55
C ALA A 195 -0.91 -27.63 8.12
N ASP A 196 -1.80 -28.46 8.64
CA ASP A 196 -3.24 -28.32 8.48
C ASP A 196 -3.81 -27.66 9.73
N VAL A 197 -4.10 -26.36 9.66
CA VAL A 197 -4.64 -25.61 10.81
C VAL A 197 -6.14 -25.91 10.94
N PRO A 198 -6.62 -26.52 12.04
CA PRO A 198 -8.02 -26.89 12.17
C PRO A 198 -8.92 -25.65 12.21
N VAL A 199 -9.86 -25.53 11.26
CA VAL A 199 -10.77 -24.38 11.20
C VAL A 199 -11.69 -24.29 12.43
N ALA A 200 -12.00 -25.43 13.08
CA ALA A 200 -12.75 -25.46 14.33
C ALA A 200 -11.99 -24.83 15.52
N ALA A 201 -10.67 -24.66 15.41
CA ALA A 201 -9.83 -23.96 16.38
C ALA A 201 -9.67 -22.47 16.01
N LEU A 202 -10.53 -21.90 15.17
CA LEU A 202 -10.42 -20.51 14.70
C LEU A 202 -11.66 -19.74 15.13
N SER A 203 -11.54 -19.03 16.25
CA SER A 203 -12.63 -18.23 16.84
C SER A 203 -12.70 -16.78 16.31
N ALA A 204 -11.68 -16.32 15.57
CA ALA A 204 -11.58 -14.97 15.02
C ALA A 204 -11.71 -14.95 13.49
N ASN A 205 -12.15 -13.81 12.92
CA ASN A 205 -12.14 -13.56 11.48
C ASN A 205 -11.89 -12.05 11.22
N PRO A 206 -10.77 -11.65 10.60
CA PRO A 206 -9.70 -12.50 10.09
C PRO A 206 -8.94 -13.23 11.20
N ILE A 207 -8.31 -14.37 10.86
CA ILE A 207 -7.29 -14.98 11.71
C ILE A 207 -5.93 -14.39 11.37
N HIS A 208 -5.04 -14.35 12.35
CA HIS A 208 -3.71 -13.79 12.23
C HIS A 208 -2.68 -14.86 12.56
N LEU A 209 -2.09 -15.46 11.52
CA LEU A 209 -1.15 -16.56 11.65
C LEU A 209 0.28 -16.07 11.77
N ARG A 210 1.07 -16.71 12.63
CA ARG A 210 2.50 -16.45 12.78
C ARG A 210 3.28 -17.72 13.05
N ALA A 211 4.40 -17.91 12.37
CA ALA A 211 5.28 -19.06 12.53
C ALA A 211 6.53 -18.68 13.33
N THR A 212 6.90 -19.55 14.26
CA THR A 212 8.14 -19.43 15.04
C THR A 212 8.90 -20.75 15.02
N LYS A 213 10.24 -20.67 15.09
CA LYS A 213 11.13 -21.81 15.27
C LYS A 213 12.40 -21.34 16.00
N PRO A 214 12.89 -22.05 17.04
CA PRO A 214 14.13 -21.69 17.69
C PRO A 214 15.28 -21.57 16.68
N GLY A 215 16.04 -20.49 16.75
CA GLY A 215 17.16 -20.20 15.85
C GLY A 215 16.79 -19.47 14.55
N ALA A 216 15.50 -19.28 14.25
CA ALA A 216 15.04 -18.53 13.08
C ALA A 216 14.34 -17.23 13.51
N ALA A 217 14.40 -16.22 12.64
CA ALA A 217 13.58 -15.03 12.81
C ALA A 217 12.11 -15.41 12.48
N PRO A 218 11.15 -15.05 13.35
CA PRO A 218 9.76 -15.42 13.17
C PRO A 218 9.17 -14.85 11.88
N SER A 219 8.08 -15.45 11.40
CA SER A 219 7.38 -14.91 10.24
C SER A 219 6.69 -13.59 10.55
N ALA A 220 6.34 -12.85 9.51
CA ALA A 220 5.33 -11.82 9.64
C ALA A 220 3.98 -12.43 10.06
N THR A 221 3.10 -11.59 10.57
CA THR A 221 1.72 -11.96 10.86
C THR A 221 0.91 -11.95 9.55
N GLU A 222 0.45 -13.12 9.11
CA GLU A 222 -0.37 -13.27 7.91
C GLU A 222 -1.86 -13.31 8.24
N SER A 223 -2.66 -12.52 7.53
CA SER A 223 -4.11 -12.44 7.78
C SER A 223 -4.85 -13.34 6.80
N VAL A 224 -5.68 -14.25 7.33
CA VAL A 224 -6.54 -15.11 6.52
C VAL A 224 -8.00 -14.81 6.86
N THR A 225 -8.78 -14.46 5.85
CA THR A 225 -10.20 -14.17 6.00
C THR A 225 -11.04 -15.39 5.64
N PHE A 226 -11.94 -15.79 6.55
CA PHE A 226 -12.90 -16.84 6.27
C PHE A 226 -14.17 -16.29 5.65
N LEU A 227 -14.54 -16.84 4.50
CA LEU A 227 -15.79 -16.54 3.81
C LEU A 227 -16.87 -17.56 4.25
N SER A 228 -17.97 -17.09 4.84
CA SER A 228 -19.08 -17.91 5.33
C SER A 228 -19.77 -18.71 4.21
N LYS A 229 -20.13 -19.98 4.43
CA LYS A 229 -20.95 -20.77 3.49
C LYS A 229 -22.43 -20.43 3.65
N GLY A 230 -23.07 -20.04 2.55
CA GLY A 230 -24.52 -19.82 2.49
C GLY A 230 -25.11 -19.93 1.08
N VAL A 231 -24.47 -20.68 0.17
CA VAL A 231 -24.92 -20.77 -1.23
C VAL A 231 -25.22 -22.22 -1.65
N PRO A 232 -26.48 -22.61 -1.93
CA PRO A 232 -26.81 -23.88 -2.59
C PRO A 232 -26.24 -23.90 -4.03
N GLN A 233 -25.87 -25.08 -4.52
CA GLN A 233 -25.41 -25.27 -5.91
C GLN A 233 -26.41 -26.14 -6.68
N ILE A 234 -26.61 -25.85 -7.97
CA ILE A 234 -27.31 -26.74 -8.92
C ILE A 234 -26.35 -27.02 -10.08
N ASN A 235 -26.12 -28.30 -10.40
CA ASN A 235 -25.23 -28.78 -11.47
C ASN A 235 -23.75 -28.32 -11.37
N GLY A 236 -23.20 -28.24 -10.16
CA GLY A 236 -21.80 -27.83 -9.96
C GLY A 236 -21.52 -26.35 -10.27
N VAL A 237 -22.58 -25.56 -10.47
CA VAL A 237 -22.52 -24.11 -10.56
C VAL A 237 -23.15 -23.52 -9.29
N PRO A 238 -22.46 -22.62 -8.58
CA PRO A 238 -23.03 -21.94 -7.42
C PRO A 238 -24.28 -21.15 -7.79
N VAL A 239 -25.42 -21.41 -7.14
CA VAL A 239 -26.62 -20.57 -7.23
C VAL A 239 -26.73 -19.77 -5.94
N GLN A 240 -26.06 -18.63 -5.90
CA GLN A 240 -26.03 -17.67 -4.79
C GLN A 240 -27.46 -17.29 -4.35
N PRO A 241 -27.93 -17.59 -3.11
CA PRO A 241 -28.94 -16.79 -2.47
C PRO A 241 -28.31 -15.41 -2.37
N PRO A 242 -28.96 -14.36 -2.86
CA PRO A 242 -28.35 -13.05 -2.94
C PRO A 242 -27.78 -12.72 -1.57
N ALA A 243 -26.46 -12.52 -1.48
CA ALA A 243 -25.88 -11.77 -0.38
C ALA A 243 -26.83 -10.59 -0.16
N THR A 244 -27.34 -10.37 1.06
CA THR A 244 -28.22 -9.23 1.32
C THR A 244 -27.53 -8.06 0.68
N PRO A 245 -28.04 -7.55 -0.46
CA PRO A 245 -27.18 -6.75 -1.32
C PRO A 245 -26.72 -5.61 -0.45
N ASP A 246 -25.41 -5.41 -0.35
CA ASP A 246 -24.96 -4.19 0.29
C ASP A 246 -25.62 -3.07 -0.50
N ARG A 247 -26.52 -2.37 0.17
CA ARG A 247 -27.33 -1.28 -0.34
C ARG A 247 -26.93 0.02 0.34
N SER A 248 -25.94 -0.04 1.24
CA SER A 248 -25.41 1.10 1.95
C SER A 248 -24.49 1.82 1.01
N ALA A 249 -24.72 3.11 0.80
CA ALA A 249 -23.81 3.90 0.01
C ALA A 249 -22.61 4.32 0.88
N PRO A 250 -21.40 4.46 0.29
CA PRO A 250 -20.24 4.93 1.03
C PRO A 250 -20.48 6.27 1.69
N THR A 251 -20.04 6.40 2.93
CA THR A 251 -20.02 7.68 3.65
C THR A 251 -18.79 8.48 3.26
N ALA A 252 -18.85 9.83 3.33
CA ALA A 252 -17.77 10.67 2.82
C ALA A 252 -17.49 11.90 3.67
N LYS A 253 -16.24 12.37 3.60
CA LYS A 253 -15.77 13.60 4.23
C LYS A 253 -14.85 14.37 3.27
N LEU A 254 -15.24 15.56 2.86
CA LEU A 254 -14.35 16.50 2.18
C LEU A 254 -13.48 17.25 3.19
N VAL A 255 -12.20 17.43 2.88
CA VAL A 255 -11.21 18.05 3.77
C VAL A 255 -10.69 19.35 3.16
N GLY A 256 -10.55 20.38 3.98
CA GLY A 256 -9.98 21.68 3.58
C GLY A 256 -10.92 22.62 2.83
N LEU A 257 -12.13 22.17 2.48
CA LEU A 257 -13.18 22.99 1.86
C LEU A 257 -14.51 22.82 2.59
N THR A 258 -15.16 23.94 2.92
CA THR A 258 -16.49 23.95 3.53
C THR A 258 -17.55 24.50 2.57
N ASP A 259 -18.82 24.11 2.75
CA ASP A 259 -19.89 24.67 1.91
C ASP A 259 -20.02 26.18 2.15
N ARG A 260 -20.17 26.92 1.07
CA ARG A 260 -20.22 28.39 0.95
C ARG A 260 -18.94 29.13 1.36
N GLN A 261 -17.81 28.44 1.50
CA GLN A 261 -16.53 29.07 1.79
C GLN A 261 -16.15 30.11 0.71
N THR A 262 -15.55 31.22 1.14
CA THR A 262 -14.94 32.22 0.25
C THR A 262 -13.44 32.24 0.47
N LEU A 263 -12.68 32.11 -0.62
CA LEU A 263 -11.23 32.02 -0.62
C LEU A 263 -10.62 33.21 -1.37
N LYS A 264 -9.52 33.75 -0.83
CA LYS A 264 -8.68 34.74 -1.53
C LYS A 264 -7.84 34.06 -2.63
N THR A 265 -7.37 32.85 -2.34
CA THR A 265 -6.56 32.04 -3.25
C THR A 265 -7.24 30.69 -3.42
N GLY A 266 -7.51 30.28 -4.65
CA GLY A 266 -8.13 28.99 -4.89
C GLY A 266 -7.17 27.84 -4.58
N PRO A 267 -7.69 26.68 -4.13
CA PRO A 267 -6.87 25.53 -3.84
C PRO A 267 -6.21 25.00 -5.11
N ARG A 268 -5.03 24.41 -4.95
CA ARG A 268 -4.44 23.53 -5.98
C ARG A 268 -4.74 22.07 -5.68
N GLU A 269 -4.97 21.73 -4.43
CA GLU A 269 -5.14 20.37 -3.97
C GLU A 269 -6.55 20.18 -3.43
N LEU A 270 -7.19 19.09 -3.81
CA LEU A 270 -8.52 18.69 -3.35
C LEU A 270 -8.36 17.39 -2.55
N LYS A 271 -9.04 17.27 -1.40
CA LYS A 271 -8.90 16.12 -0.52
C LYS A 271 -10.22 15.65 0.05
N GLY A 272 -10.28 14.36 0.36
CA GLY A 272 -11.36 13.79 1.14
C GLY A 272 -11.12 12.32 1.45
N SER A 273 -12.09 11.72 2.12
CA SER A 273 -12.11 10.31 2.44
C SER A 273 -13.51 9.72 2.24
N PHE A 274 -13.55 8.41 1.99
CA PHE A 274 -14.75 7.60 1.99
C PHE A 274 -14.63 6.44 2.98
N THR A 275 -15.74 5.91 3.45
CA THR A 275 -15.79 4.71 4.28
C THR A 275 -16.98 3.86 3.87
N ASP A 276 -16.71 2.59 3.59
CA ASP A 276 -17.69 1.59 3.19
C ASP A 276 -17.23 0.18 3.62
N VAL A 277 -18.17 -0.70 3.96
CA VAL A 277 -17.88 -2.07 4.41
C VAL A 277 -17.46 -2.99 3.26
N SER A 278 -17.91 -2.70 2.03
CA SER A 278 -17.55 -3.47 0.83
C SER A 278 -16.32 -2.93 0.10
N GLY A 279 -15.64 -1.94 0.71
CA GLY A 279 -14.48 -1.27 0.13
C GLY A 279 -14.85 -0.30 -0.99
N ILE A 280 -13.90 0.52 -1.42
CA ILE A 280 -14.12 1.53 -2.46
C ILE A 280 -13.60 0.99 -3.80
N LYS A 281 -14.47 0.98 -4.81
CA LYS A 281 -14.12 0.55 -6.17
C LYS A 281 -13.72 1.70 -7.07
N SER A 282 -14.30 2.88 -6.87
CA SER A 282 -13.97 4.05 -7.67
C SER A 282 -14.36 5.34 -6.97
N VAL A 283 -13.42 6.27 -6.85
CA VAL A 283 -13.66 7.66 -6.49
C VAL A 283 -13.74 8.50 -7.76
N LYS A 284 -14.77 9.33 -7.86
CA LYS A 284 -14.97 10.27 -8.96
C LYS A 284 -15.22 11.68 -8.45
N LEU A 285 -14.59 12.64 -9.11
CA LEU A 285 -14.78 14.05 -8.83
C LEU A 285 -15.54 14.72 -9.97
N ARG A 286 -16.30 15.76 -9.64
CA ARG A 286 -16.81 16.73 -10.60
C ARG A 286 -16.53 18.12 -10.06
N LEU A 287 -15.78 18.89 -10.84
CA LEU A 287 -15.47 20.28 -10.50
C LEU A 287 -16.06 21.20 -11.56
N ALA A 288 -17.12 21.91 -11.18
CA ALA A 288 -17.79 22.90 -12.00
C ALA A 288 -17.35 24.31 -11.61
N LYS A 289 -17.21 25.20 -12.60
CA LYS A 289 -16.91 26.61 -12.42
C LYS A 289 -17.97 27.46 -13.10
N ARG A 290 -18.45 28.49 -12.41
CA ARG A 290 -19.27 29.57 -12.96
C ARG A 290 -18.57 30.92 -12.77
N ALA A 291 -18.35 31.63 -13.87
CA ALA A 291 -17.72 32.96 -13.86
C ALA A 291 -18.30 33.81 -15.00
N GLY A 292 -18.70 35.05 -14.71
CA GLY A 292 -19.25 35.98 -15.71
C GLY A 292 -20.42 35.39 -16.50
N GLY A 293 -21.33 34.68 -15.84
CA GLY A 293 -22.47 34.00 -16.47
C GLY A 293 -22.14 32.73 -17.27
N LYS A 294 -20.86 32.40 -17.47
CA LYS A 294 -20.42 31.21 -18.23
C LYS A 294 -20.16 30.04 -17.28
N CYS A 295 -20.48 28.83 -17.74
CA CYS A 295 -20.21 27.58 -17.03
C CYS A 295 -19.10 26.77 -17.71
N SER A 296 -18.29 26.10 -16.91
CA SER A 296 -17.21 25.23 -17.36
C SER A 296 -17.06 24.06 -16.38
N TYR A 297 -16.54 22.95 -16.84
CA TYR A 297 -16.20 21.80 -15.99
C TYR A 297 -14.72 21.44 -16.17
N PHE A 298 -14.10 20.95 -15.12
CA PHE A 298 -12.75 20.41 -15.19
C PHE A 298 -12.78 19.04 -15.87
N SER A 299 -12.00 18.87 -16.93
CA SER A 299 -11.81 17.59 -17.59
C SER A 299 -10.59 16.89 -17.00
N GLY A 300 -10.77 15.82 -16.23
CA GLY A 300 -9.63 15.06 -15.69
C GLY A 300 -8.69 14.48 -16.76
N LYS A 301 -9.21 14.17 -17.96
CA LYS A 301 -8.38 13.68 -19.08
C LYS A 301 -7.46 14.73 -19.70
N LEU A 302 -7.94 15.96 -19.81
CA LEU A 302 -7.22 17.08 -20.44
C LEU A 302 -6.63 18.04 -19.40
N GLU A 303 -6.89 17.74 -18.13
CA GLU A 303 -6.57 18.53 -16.95
C GLU A 303 -6.84 20.03 -17.09
N THR A 304 -7.95 20.39 -17.74
CA THR A 304 -8.31 21.78 -18.01
C THR A 304 -9.82 22.03 -17.95
N PHE A 305 -10.20 23.30 -17.75
CA PHE A 305 -11.60 23.70 -17.76
C PHE A 305 -12.13 23.81 -19.19
N ARG A 306 -13.20 23.07 -19.48
CA ARG A 306 -13.93 23.14 -20.75
C ARG A 306 -15.27 23.81 -20.58
N ARG A 307 -15.59 24.69 -21.52
CA ARG A 307 -16.90 25.35 -21.57
C ARG A 307 -18.01 24.31 -21.73
N THR A 308 -19.10 24.50 -21.01
CA THR A 308 -20.29 23.66 -21.12
C THR A 308 -21.56 24.43 -20.77
N LYS A 309 -22.72 23.83 -21.00
CA LYS A 309 -23.99 24.34 -20.47
C LYS A 309 -24.03 24.09 -18.96
N CYS A 310 -24.49 25.06 -18.19
CA CYS A 310 -24.63 24.91 -16.74
C CYS A 310 -25.49 23.68 -16.41
N GLY A 311 -25.06 22.87 -15.44
CA GLY A 311 -25.75 21.65 -15.02
C GLY A 311 -25.40 20.38 -15.80
N THR A 312 -24.60 20.49 -16.88
CA THR A 312 -24.17 19.34 -17.71
C THR A 312 -22.71 18.93 -17.46
N GLU A 313 -22.15 19.35 -16.32
CA GLU A 313 -20.76 19.09 -15.97
C GLU A 313 -20.53 17.59 -15.70
N LYS A 314 -19.38 17.07 -16.14
CA LYS A 314 -19.06 15.63 -16.11
C LYS A 314 -18.16 15.26 -14.91
N TYR A 315 -18.35 14.04 -14.42
CA TYR A 315 -17.42 13.42 -13.48
C TYR A 315 -16.18 12.88 -14.21
N PHE A 316 -15.06 12.81 -13.50
CA PHE A 316 -13.85 12.09 -13.88
C PHE A 316 -13.39 11.22 -12.71
N ALA A 317 -12.86 10.03 -13.01
CA ALA A 317 -12.32 9.13 -12.01
C ALA A 317 -10.93 9.58 -11.57
N ILE A 318 -10.61 9.39 -10.29
CA ILE A 318 -9.29 9.71 -9.72
C ILE A 318 -8.57 8.50 -9.11
N GLY A 319 -9.23 7.34 -9.07
CA GLY A 319 -8.70 6.10 -8.49
C GLY A 319 -9.77 5.33 -7.74
N ASP A 320 -9.34 4.44 -6.86
CA ASP A 320 -10.15 3.55 -6.00
C ASP A 320 -9.80 3.67 -4.51
N ARG A 321 -8.78 4.44 -4.14
CA ARG A 321 -8.38 4.68 -2.75
C ARG A 321 -9.47 5.42 -1.96
N ALA A 322 -9.78 4.92 -0.76
CA ALA A 322 -10.78 5.49 0.15
C ALA A 322 -10.37 6.89 0.64
N ASP A 323 -9.11 7.03 1.06
CA ASP A 323 -8.47 8.33 1.29
C ASP A 323 -7.84 8.83 -0.02
N TRP A 324 -8.18 10.05 -0.40
CA TRP A 324 -7.77 10.58 -1.70
C TRP A 324 -7.31 12.02 -1.65
N THR A 325 -6.39 12.32 -2.55
CA THR A 325 -5.88 13.64 -2.84
C THR A 325 -5.81 13.80 -4.35
N TYR A 326 -6.25 14.94 -4.87
CA TYR A 326 -6.16 15.28 -6.28
C TYR A 326 -5.49 16.64 -6.46
N LEU A 327 -4.31 16.63 -7.10
CA LEU A 327 -3.54 17.84 -7.40
C LEU A 327 -3.96 18.40 -8.76
N LEU A 328 -4.54 19.60 -8.76
CA LEU A 328 -4.86 20.34 -9.97
C LEU A 328 -3.57 20.87 -10.63
N PRO A 329 -3.51 20.96 -11.96
CA PRO A 329 -2.34 21.51 -12.67
C PRO A 329 -2.02 22.95 -12.25
N ALA A 330 -3.04 23.72 -11.89
CA ALA A 330 -2.91 25.08 -11.39
C ALA A 330 -3.91 25.36 -10.26
N LYS A 331 -3.60 26.37 -9.44
CA LYS A 331 -4.53 26.91 -8.44
C LYS A 331 -5.82 27.37 -9.13
N LEU A 332 -6.97 27.12 -8.49
CA LEU A 332 -8.24 27.59 -9.02
C LEU A 332 -8.29 29.12 -9.07
N GLY A 333 -8.50 29.67 -10.26
CA GLY A 333 -8.68 31.11 -10.44
C GLY A 333 -10.03 31.62 -9.94
N LYS A 334 -10.30 32.91 -10.11
CA LYS A 334 -11.56 33.56 -9.68
C LYS A 334 -12.81 32.89 -10.26
N GLY A 335 -13.85 32.76 -9.45
CA GLY A 335 -15.14 32.20 -9.83
C GLY A 335 -15.85 31.46 -8.70
N ARG A 336 -17.10 31.07 -8.96
CA ARG A 336 -17.89 30.21 -8.07
C ARG A 336 -17.74 28.76 -8.51
N TYR A 337 -17.38 27.88 -7.59
CA TYR A 337 -17.13 26.47 -7.84
C TYR A 337 -18.18 25.58 -7.17
N VAL A 338 -18.41 24.42 -7.77
CA VAL A 338 -19.09 23.29 -7.14
C VAL A 338 -18.16 22.09 -7.28
N LEU A 339 -17.72 21.56 -6.15
CA LEU A 339 -16.99 20.30 -6.08
C LEU A 339 -17.96 19.23 -5.59
N ASP A 340 -18.15 18.20 -6.40
CA ASP A 340 -18.78 16.95 -5.98
C ASP A 340 -17.73 15.86 -5.93
N ALA A 341 -17.75 15.06 -4.86
CA ALA A 341 -16.98 13.84 -4.71
C ALA A 341 -17.96 12.69 -4.45
N ILE A 342 -17.84 11.63 -5.25
CA ILE A 342 -18.64 10.41 -5.09
C ILE A 342 -17.71 9.21 -5.06
N ALA A 343 -18.09 8.19 -4.30
CA ALA A 343 -17.53 6.86 -4.43
C ALA A 343 -18.57 5.90 -5.01
N ILE A 344 -18.06 4.85 -5.63
CA ILE A 344 -18.77 3.62 -5.96
C ILE A 344 -18.04 2.53 -5.18
N ASP A 345 -18.77 1.75 -4.40
CA ASP A 345 -18.20 0.65 -3.61
C ASP A 345 -18.09 -0.66 -4.41
N GLY A 346 -17.62 -1.71 -3.74
CA GLY A 346 -17.53 -3.06 -4.32
C GLY A 346 -18.87 -3.62 -4.78
N ALA A 347 -19.97 -3.27 -4.08
CA ALA A 347 -21.33 -3.68 -4.37
C ALA A 347 -22.03 -2.83 -5.45
N GLY A 348 -21.42 -1.72 -5.89
CA GLY A 348 -21.96 -0.78 -6.86
C GLY A 348 -22.85 0.32 -6.28
N ASN A 349 -22.99 0.44 -4.95
CA ASN A 349 -23.69 1.57 -4.37
C ASN A 349 -22.88 2.84 -4.58
N ARG A 350 -23.61 3.91 -4.82
CA ARG A 350 -23.02 5.22 -5.11
C ARG A 350 -23.36 6.18 -4.01
N THR A 351 -22.35 6.88 -3.51
CA THR A 351 -22.52 7.92 -2.50
C THR A 351 -23.57 8.96 -2.96
N PRO A 352 -24.57 9.28 -2.11
CA PRO A 352 -25.52 10.35 -2.41
C PRO A 352 -24.85 11.72 -2.39
N LEU A 353 -25.38 12.65 -3.20
CA LEU A 353 -24.91 14.03 -3.22
C LEU A 353 -25.60 14.83 -2.11
N ALA A 354 -24.84 15.20 -1.09
CA ALA A 354 -25.28 15.96 0.06
C ALA A 354 -24.35 17.17 0.27
N ARG A 355 -24.95 18.34 0.49
CA ARG A 355 -24.18 19.57 0.74
C ARG A 355 -23.42 19.47 2.05
N GLY A 356 -22.18 19.95 2.05
CA GLY A 356 -21.31 19.96 3.23
C GLY A 356 -20.55 18.66 3.47
N THR A 357 -20.91 17.57 2.79
CA THR A 357 -20.20 16.28 2.88
C THR A 357 -19.59 15.88 1.55
N THR A 358 -20.42 15.57 0.55
CA THR A 358 -20.02 15.08 -0.78
C THR A 358 -20.13 16.14 -1.86
N ARG A 359 -20.81 17.24 -1.56
CA ARG A 359 -20.92 18.44 -2.39
C ARG A 359 -20.54 19.68 -1.58
N VAL A 360 -19.59 20.45 -2.07
CA VAL A 360 -19.28 21.78 -1.53
C VAL A 360 -19.34 22.83 -2.62
N VAL A 361 -19.94 23.97 -2.30
CA VAL A 361 -19.98 25.14 -3.16
C VAL A 361 -19.08 26.20 -2.54
N PHE A 362 -18.05 26.67 -3.23
CA PHE A 362 -17.16 27.70 -2.69
C PHE A 362 -16.87 28.77 -3.74
N THR A 363 -16.35 29.92 -3.32
CA THR A 363 -16.04 31.04 -4.22
C THR A 363 -14.59 31.46 -4.06
N VAL A 364 -13.89 31.68 -5.18
CA VAL A 364 -12.57 32.29 -5.22
C VAL A 364 -12.71 33.72 -5.76
N ARG A 365 -12.20 34.72 -5.03
CA ARG A 365 -12.38 36.15 -5.36
C ARG A 365 -11.19 36.81 -6.04
#